data_AF-A0A382JXU9-F1
#
_entry.id   AF-A0A382JXU9-F1
#
_cell.length_a   1.000
_cell.length_b   1.000
_cell.length_c   1.000
_cell.angle_alpha   90.00
_cell.angle_beta   90.00
_cell.angle_gamma   90.00
#
_symmetry.space_group_name_H-M   'P 1'
#
loop_
_entity.id
_entity.type
_entity.pdbx_description
1 polymer ?
#
loop_
_entity_poly.entity_id
_entity_poly.type
_entity_poly.pdbx_seq_one_letter_code
_entity_poly.pdbx_strand_id
1 'polypeptide(L)'
;MVPSRRRNLRGSNKTSPVGARRVAAVGIQGSHHRALYLPLILTVVLVILVYSPRVLGHVILAQSFLVAALLLLVWQFWLFVKVSQANLTPSFKIELRPQHYIQAMVQSSVFFYWGWYWPPVYGMAWIMLGQLVFAYAFDILLSWSRGKKYVLGFGPFPIILSTNLFLWFKDDWFYLQFLMIAVGFLGKEFVR
;
A
#
# COMPACT_ATOMS: atom_id res chain seq x y z
N MET A 1 -42.99 15.45 -71.16
CA MET A 1 -43.14 14.10 -70.57
C MET A 1 -42.97 14.23 -69.06
N VAL A 2 -44.07 14.09 -68.32
CA VAL A 2 -44.20 13.87 -66.86
C VAL A 2 -44.00 12.34 -66.63
N PRO A 3 -43.86 11.72 -65.41
CA PRO A 3 -43.57 12.14 -64.02
C PRO A 3 -42.45 11.27 -63.33
N SER A 4 -42.33 11.40 -61.99
CA SER A 4 -42.19 10.30 -61.00
C SER A 4 -40.81 10.19 -60.32
N ARG A 5 -40.66 9.86 -59.03
CA ARG A 5 -41.59 9.37 -57.98
C ARG A 5 -40.90 9.45 -56.60
N ARG A 6 -41.65 9.91 -55.60
CA ARG A 6 -41.77 9.41 -54.21
C ARG A 6 -40.53 8.89 -53.44
N ARG A 7 -40.21 9.61 -52.35
CA ARG A 7 -40.41 9.25 -50.92
C ARG A 7 -40.05 7.82 -50.45
N ASN A 8 -39.08 7.73 -49.53
CA ASN A 8 -38.99 6.79 -48.39
C ASN A 8 -38.12 7.49 -47.33
N LEU A 9 -38.62 8.07 -46.23
CA LEU A 9 -39.11 7.45 -44.99
C LEU A 9 -38.26 6.30 -44.45
N ARG A 10 -37.82 6.50 -43.19
CA ARG A 10 -37.54 5.52 -42.13
C ARG A 10 -36.09 5.02 -42.00
N GLY A 11 -35.44 5.44 -40.91
CA GLY A 11 -34.09 5.00 -40.55
C GLY A 11 -33.65 5.38 -39.14
N SER A 12 -34.41 4.93 -38.15
CA SER A 12 -33.97 4.69 -36.76
C SER A 12 -33.53 5.90 -35.91
N ASN A 13 -34.44 6.30 -35.02
CA ASN A 13 -34.11 6.93 -33.74
C ASN A 13 -32.91 6.21 -33.12
N LYS A 14 -31.80 6.94 -32.94
CA LYS A 14 -30.69 6.48 -32.10
C LYS A 14 -31.24 6.25 -30.71
N THR A 15 -31.35 4.98 -30.37
CA THR A 15 -31.58 4.46 -29.04
C THR A 15 -30.57 5.08 -28.08
N SER A 16 -31.05 5.96 -27.21
CA SER A 16 -30.33 6.34 -26.01
C SER A 16 -29.98 5.07 -25.25
N PRO A 17 -28.70 4.81 -24.90
CA PRO A 17 -28.39 3.72 -23.99
C PRO A 17 -28.90 4.09 -22.60
N VAL A 18 -30.12 3.62 -22.32
CA VAL A 18 -30.62 3.40 -20.96
C VAL A 18 -29.67 2.40 -20.30
N GLY A 19 -29.09 2.78 -19.16
CA GLY A 19 -28.40 1.82 -18.31
C GLY A 19 -26.89 1.98 -18.14
N ALA A 20 -26.34 3.19 -18.22
CA ALA A 20 -25.10 3.47 -17.50
C ALA A 20 -25.42 3.59 -15.99
N ARG A 21 -25.64 2.44 -15.34
CA ARG A 21 -25.63 2.35 -13.88
C ARG A 21 -24.23 2.76 -13.45
N ARG A 22 -24.05 4.06 -13.16
CA ARG A 22 -22.90 4.56 -12.42
C ARG A 22 -22.89 3.76 -11.14
N VAL A 23 -22.03 2.76 -11.08
CA VAL A 23 -21.59 2.17 -9.82
C VAL A 23 -20.94 3.34 -9.12
N ALA A 24 -21.73 4.04 -8.30
CA ALA A 24 -21.23 5.07 -7.43
C ALA A 24 -20.20 4.36 -6.56
N ALA A 25 -18.92 4.57 -6.88
CA ALA A 25 -17.85 4.21 -6.00
C ALA A 25 -18.18 4.93 -4.69
N VAL A 26 -18.59 4.16 -3.68
CA VAL A 26 -18.81 4.64 -2.32
C VAL A 26 -17.44 5.06 -1.81
N GLY A 27 -17.04 6.28 -2.17
CA GLY A 27 -15.92 6.96 -1.56
C GLY A 27 -16.35 7.24 -0.14
N ILE A 28 -15.87 6.46 0.81
CA ILE A 28 -16.03 6.78 2.23
C ILE A 28 -15.31 8.11 2.43
N GLN A 29 -16.06 9.20 2.42
CA GLN A 29 -15.60 10.53 2.82
C GLN A 29 -15.52 10.51 4.35
N GLY A 30 -14.49 9.85 4.87
CA GLY A 30 -14.13 9.99 6.28
C GLY A 30 -13.71 11.43 6.54
N SER A 31 -14.17 12.01 7.65
CA SER A 31 -13.79 13.35 8.10
C SER A 31 -12.27 13.55 7.98
N HIS A 32 -11.83 14.65 7.39
CA HIS A 32 -10.47 14.98 6.93
C HIS A 32 -9.33 14.50 7.86
N HIS A 33 -9.51 14.60 9.18
CA HIS A 33 -8.50 14.25 10.19
C HIS A 33 -8.44 12.74 10.48
N ARG A 34 -9.54 12.00 10.27
CA ARG A 34 -9.62 10.57 10.58
C ARG A 34 -8.78 9.71 9.65
N ALA A 35 -8.55 10.17 8.43
CA ALA A 35 -7.68 9.49 7.48
C ALA A 35 -6.25 9.37 8.01
N LEU A 36 -5.76 10.39 8.73
CA LEU A 36 -4.40 10.42 9.28
C LEU A 36 -4.18 9.45 10.44
N TYR A 37 -5.23 8.88 11.04
CA TYR A 37 -5.05 7.86 12.08
C TYR A 37 -4.45 6.57 11.55
N LEU A 38 -4.72 6.20 10.29
CA LEU A 38 -4.23 4.94 9.75
C LEU A 38 -2.69 4.86 9.68
N PRO A 39 -1.97 5.84 9.09
CA PRO A 39 -0.50 5.85 9.17
C PRO A 39 0.01 6.05 10.60
N LEU A 40 -0.75 6.72 11.48
CA LEU A 40 -0.37 6.84 12.90
C LEU A 40 -0.37 5.46 13.57
N ILE A 41 -1.45 4.70 13.39
CA ILE A 41 -1.61 3.35 13.93
C ILE A 41 -0.49 2.45 13.38
N LEU A 42 -0.18 2.52 12.09
CA LEU A 42 0.92 1.75 11.51
C LEU A 42 2.27 2.13 12.13
N THR A 43 2.52 3.41 12.36
CA THR A 43 3.76 3.86 13.01
C THR A 43 3.83 3.41 14.48
N VAL A 44 2.70 3.45 15.20
CA VAL A 44 2.61 2.90 16.57
C VAL A 44 2.84 1.40 16.58
N VAL A 45 2.26 0.65 15.63
CA VAL A 45 2.51 -0.79 15.47
C VAL A 45 4.00 -1.05 15.21
N LEU A 46 4.65 -0.23 14.38
CA LEU A 46 6.10 -0.36 14.12
C LEU A 46 6.92 -0.19 15.42
N VAL A 47 6.55 0.78 16.28
CA VAL A 47 7.17 0.97 17.59
C VAL A 47 6.87 -0.21 18.53
N ILE A 48 5.66 -0.75 18.52
CA ILE A 48 5.31 -1.94 19.31
C ILE A 48 6.15 -3.15 18.89
N LEU A 49 6.41 -3.32 17.59
CA LEU A 49 7.23 -4.44 17.09
C LEU A 49 8.69 -4.37 17.55
N VAL A 50 9.20 -3.20 17.94
CA VAL A 50 10.53 -3.05 18.57
C VAL A 50 10.64 -3.92 19.82
N TYR A 51 9.56 -4.05 20.60
CA TYR A 51 9.53 -4.82 21.85
C TYR A 51 9.47 -6.34 21.64
N SER A 52 9.41 -6.82 20.41
CA SER A 52 9.51 -8.26 20.15
C SER A 52 10.88 -8.80 20.58
N PRO A 53 10.97 -9.99 21.19
CA PRO A 53 12.24 -10.54 21.66
C PRO A 53 13.31 -10.62 20.56
N ARG A 54 12.89 -10.81 19.31
CA ARG A 54 13.79 -10.87 18.15
C ARG A 54 14.43 -9.52 17.83
N VAL A 55 13.67 -8.43 17.94
CA VAL A 55 14.14 -7.08 17.60
C VAL A 55 14.92 -6.47 18.76
N LEU A 56 14.46 -6.64 20.00
CA LEU A 56 15.21 -6.21 21.18
C LEU A 56 16.55 -6.93 21.35
N GLY A 57 16.63 -8.19 20.93
CA GLY A 57 17.85 -8.98 21.03
C GLY A 57 19.01 -8.46 20.19
N HIS A 58 18.79 -7.48 19.29
CA HIS A 58 19.82 -6.96 18.41
C HIS A 58 19.74 -5.43 18.27
N VAL A 59 20.76 -4.72 18.78
CA VAL A 59 20.76 -3.24 18.91
C VAL A 59 20.52 -2.53 17.58
N ILE A 60 21.17 -2.99 16.51
CA ILE A 60 21.04 -2.38 15.18
C ILE A 60 19.63 -2.55 14.62
N LEU A 61 18.96 -3.66 14.93
CA LEU A 61 17.60 -3.93 14.48
C LEU A 61 16.62 -2.98 15.18
N ALA A 62 16.72 -2.87 16.51
CA ALA A 62 15.92 -1.93 17.29
C ALA A 62 16.12 -0.48 16.82
N GLN A 63 17.38 -0.06 16.61
CA GLN A 63 17.69 1.27 16.07
C GLN A 63 17.08 1.50 14.68
N SER A 64 17.16 0.51 13.79
CA SER A 64 16.59 0.59 12.44
C SER A 64 15.08 0.83 12.47
N PHE A 65 14.36 0.10 13.33
CA PHE A 65 12.92 0.29 13.52
C PHE A 65 12.59 1.65 14.13
N LEU A 66 13.35 2.10 15.12
CA LEU A 66 13.15 3.40 15.77
C LEU A 66 13.42 4.57 14.81
N VAL A 67 14.49 4.50 14.02
CA VAL A 67 14.79 5.50 12.98
C VAL A 67 13.68 5.51 11.93
N ALA A 68 13.23 4.35 11.47
CA ALA A 68 12.11 4.25 10.54
C ALA A 68 10.82 4.86 11.11
N ALA A 69 10.49 4.56 12.38
CA ALA A 69 9.34 5.14 13.06
C ALA A 69 9.46 6.67 13.21
N LEU A 70 10.64 7.17 13.61
CA LEU A 70 10.90 8.60 13.73
C LEU A 70 10.73 9.33 12.39
N LEU A 71 11.27 8.76 11.31
CA LEU A 71 11.11 9.29 9.96
C LEU A 71 9.63 9.36 9.55
N LEU A 72 8.85 8.30 9.81
CA LEU A 72 7.41 8.28 9.54
C LEU A 72 6.66 9.32 10.37
N LEU A 73 6.98 9.48 11.66
CA LEU A 73 6.37 10.50 12.53
C LEU A 73 6.64 11.92 12.06
N VAL A 74 7.90 12.22 11.70
CA VAL A 74 8.28 13.54 11.17
C VAL A 74 7.54 13.84 9.88
N TRP A 75 7.47 12.87 8.97
CA TRP A 75 6.72 13.01 7.72
C TRP A 75 5.22 13.21 8.00
N GLN A 76 4.66 12.42 8.91
CA GLN A 76 3.25 12.52 9.26
C GLN A 76 2.89 13.87 9.86
N PHE A 77 3.74 14.42 10.73
CA PHE A 77 3.58 15.77 11.27
C PHE A 77 3.60 16.82 10.16
N TRP A 78 4.58 16.75 9.26
CA TRP A 78 4.66 17.64 8.10
C TRP A 78 3.42 17.56 7.21
N LEU A 79 2.91 16.35 6.94
CA LEU A 79 1.72 16.14 6.13
C LEU A 79 0.46 16.66 6.83
N PHE A 80 0.35 16.49 8.15
CA PHE A 80 -0.75 17.04 8.94
C PHE A 80 -0.80 18.58 8.81
N VAL A 81 0.34 19.26 8.96
CA VAL A 81 0.44 20.71 8.76
C VAL A 81 0.02 21.09 7.34
N LYS A 82 0.56 20.41 6.32
CA LYS A 82 0.23 20.68 4.91
C LYS A 82 -1.26 20.49 4.59
N VAL A 83 -1.87 19.40 5.08
CA VAL A 83 -3.31 19.12 4.88
C VAL A 83 -4.17 20.18 5.54
N SER A 84 -3.79 20.64 6.75
CA SER A 84 -4.49 21.71 7.46
C SER A 84 -4.40 23.07 6.75
N GLN A 85 -3.28 23.36 6.08
CA GLN A 85 -3.07 24.60 5.35
C GLN A 85 -3.73 24.60 3.96
N ALA A 86 -3.76 23.46 3.27
CA ALA A 86 -4.13 23.37 1.87
C ALA A 86 -5.55 22.80 1.61
N ASN A 87 -6.35 22.52 2.65
CA ASN A 87 -7.67 21.87 2.53
C ASN A 87 -7.66 20.61 1.65
N LEU A 88 -6.53 19.89 1.62
CA LEU A 88 -6.42 18.65 0.86
C LEU A 88 -7.32 17.59 1.49
N THR A 89 -7.92 16.73 0.66
CA THR A 89 -8.78 15.64 1.12
C THR A 89 -8.05 14.31 0.93
N PRO A 90 -7.42 13.76 2.00
CA PRO A 90 -6.85 12.42 1.93
C PRO A 90 -7.98 11.44 1.59
N SER A 91 -7.86 10.79 0.44
CA SER A 91 -8.87 9.88 -0.08
C SER A 91 -8.27 8.49 -0.25
N PHE A 92 -9.06 7.49 0.13
CA PHE A 92 -8.73 6.09 -0.02
C PHE A 92 -9.52 5.48 -1.17
N LYS A 93 -8.84 4.62 -1.93
CA LYS A 93 -9.46 3.70 -2.87
C LYS A 93 -8.97 2.31 -2.52
N ILE A 94 -9.88 1.35 -2.38
CA ILE A 94 -9.49 -0.04 -2.19
C ILE A 94 -9.42 -0.67 -3.58
N GLU A 95 -8.27 -1.26 -3.92
CA GLU A 95 -8.09 -2.01 -5.18
C GLU A 95 -7.43 -3.35 -4.87
N LEU A 96 -8.27 -4.36 -4.69
CA LEU A 96 -7.85 -5.74 -4.45
C LEU A 96 -7.76 -6.45 -5.80
N ARG A 97 -6.53 -6.72 -6.27
CA ARG A 97 -6.31 -7.53 -7.47
C ARG A 97 -6.13 -8.99 -7.07
N PRO A 98 -6.86 -9.95 -7.69
CA PRO A 98 -6.75 -11.37 -7.36
C PRO A 98 -5.33 -11.93 -7.43
N GLN A 99 -4.53 -11.44 -8.39
CA GLN A 99 -3.14 -11.84 -8.59
C GLN A 99 -2.27 -11.69 -7.33
N HIS A 100 -2.45 -10.61 -6.56
CA HIS A 100 -1.65 -10.36 -5.36
C HIS A 100 -2.09 -11.24 -4.19
N TYR A 101 -3.36 -11.62 -4.16
CA TYR A 101 -3.89 -12.51 -3.13
C TYR A 101 -3.37 -13.93 -3.30
N ILE A 102 -3.46 -14.48 -4.52
CA ILE A 102 -2.94 -15.82 -4.83
C ILE A 102 -1.44 -15.86 -4.57
N GLN A 103 -0.69 -14.84 -4.98
CA GLN A 103 0.76 -14.80 -4.76
C GLN A 103 1.11 -14.74 -3.26
N ALA A 104 0.41 -13.92 -2.47
CA ALA A 104 0.62 -13.86 -1.03
C ALA A 104 0.27 -15.19 -0.34
N MET A 105 -0.78 -15.88 -0.77
CA MET A 105 -1.13 -17.21 -0.25
C MET A 105 -0.05 -18.24 -0.56
N VAL A 106 0.38 -18.35 -1.82
CA VAL A 106 1.41 -19.31 -2.23
C VAL A 106 2.71 -19.06 -1.47
N GLN A 107 3.16 -17.81 -1.38
CA GLN A 107 4.39 -17.48 -0.65
C GLN A 107 4.23 -17.74 0.86
N SER A 108 3.07 -17.44 1.44
CA SER A 108 2.81 -17.78 2.85
C SER A 108 2.89 -19.29 3.08
N SER A 109 2.32 -20.11 2.18
CA SER A 109 2.43 -21.56 2.25
C SER A 109 3.89 -22.04 2.18
N VAL A 110 4.71 -21.41 1.33
CA VAL A 110 6.16 -21.69 1.28
C VAL A 110 6.84 -21.36 2.60
N PHE A 111 6.55 -20.21 3.22
CA PHE A 111 7.11 -19.85 4.53
C PHE A 111 6.66 -20.79 5.65
N PHE A 112 5.38 -21.21 5.67
CA PHE A 112 4.88 -22.18 6.64
C PHE A 112 5.55 -23.55 6.46
N TYR A 113 5.60 -24.04 5.23
CA TYR A 113 6.26 -25.31 4.94
C TYR A 113 7.75 -25.26 5.30
N TRP A 114 8.45 -24.21 4.89
CA TRP A 114 9.87 -24.06 5.18
C TRP A 114 10.13 -23.89 6.68
N GLY A 115 9.33 -23.09 7.38
CA GLY A 115 9.43 -22.90 8.82
C GLY A 115 9.18 -24.19 9.62
N TRP A 116 8.36 -25.10 9.09
CA TRP A 116 8.18 -26.43 9.67
C TRP A 116 9.50 -27.23 9.74
N TYR A 117 10.35 -27.12 8.72
CA TYR A 117 11.64 -27.81 8.67
C TYR A 117 12.81 -26.97 9.22
N TRP A 118 12.69 -25.63 9.20
CA TRP A 118 13.73 -24.70 9.62
C TRP A 118 13.16 -23.61 10.56
N PRO A 119 13.17 -23.83 11.89
CA PRO A 119 12.56 -22.94 12.87
C PRO A 119 13.00 -21.45 12.82
N PRO A 120 14.25 -21.10 12.46
CA PRO A 120 14.66 -19.69 12.34
C PRO A 120 13.80 -18.86 11.36
N VAL A 121 13.09 -19.47 10.41
CA VAL A 121 12.14 -18.78 9.53
C VAL A 121 11.07 -18.04 10.34
N TYR A 122 10.59 -18.62 11.44
CA TYR A 122 9.59 -17.97 12.30
C TYR A 122 10.17 -16.78 13.07
N GLY A 123 11.47 -16.79 13.37
CA GLY A 123 12.17 -15.61 13.87
C GLY A 123 12.13 -14.45 12.87
N MET A 124 12.16 -14.77 11.57
CA MET A 124 11.92 -13.90 10.42
C MET A 124 10.61 -13.10 10.48
N ALA A 125 9.55 -13.75 10.95
CA ALA A 125 8.18 -13.28 10.76
C ALA A 125 7.94 -11.88 11.36
N TRP A 126 8.52 -11.58 12.53
CA TRP A 126 8.40 -10.28 13.18
C TRP A 126 9.04 -9.15 12.37
N ILE A 127 10.19 -9.46 11.77
CA ILE A 127 10.95 -8.52 10.96
C ILE A 127 10.20 -8.25 9.65
N MET A 128 9.69 -9.30 9.01
CA MET A 128 8.87 -9.21 7.79
C MET A 128 7.58 -8.43 8.03
N LEU A 129 6.95 -8.62 9.19
CA LEU A 129 5.78 -7.84 9.59
C LEU A 129 6.14 -6.35 9.75
N GLY A 130 7.29 -6.03 10.36
CA GLY A 130 7.79 -4.66 10.46
C GLY A 130 7.99 -4.00 9.10
N GLN A 131 8.57 -4.72 8.14
CA GLN A 131 8.72 -4.25 6.77
C GLN A 131 7.37 -3.97 6.10
N LEU A 132 6.39 -4.85 6.31
CA LEU A 132 5.05 -4.70 5.74
C LEU A 132 4.35 -3.47 6.29
N VAL A 133 4.39 -3.29 7.61
CA VAL A 133 3.83 -2.13 8.30
C VAL A 133 4.50 -0.83 7.81
N PHE A 134 5.84 -0.83 7.73
CA PHE A 134 6.59 0.31 7.21
C PHE A 134 6.23 0.64 5.76
N ALA A 135 6.16 -0.37 4.88
CA ALA A 135 5.81 -0.19 3.47
C ALA A 135 4.43 0.43 3.31
N TYR A 136 3.43 -0.04 4.06
CA TYR A 136 2.09 0.56 4.04
C TYR A 136 2.11 2.00 4.55
N ALA A 137 2.74 2.27 5.70
CA ALA A 137 2.80 3.62 6.25
C ALA A 137 3.46 4.59 5.26
N PHE A 138 4.63 4.19 4.74
CA PHE A 138 5.40 4.97 3.78
C PHE A 138 4.63 5.25 2.48
N ASP A 139 4.00 4.23 1.89
CA ASP A 139 3.22 4.37 0.63
C ASP A 139 2.00 5.29 0.78
N ILE A 140 1.33 5.24 1.95
CA ILE A 140 0.22 6.15 2.29
C ILE A 140 0.73 7.59 2.37
N LEU A 141 1.77 7.81 3.18
CA LEU A 141 2.38 9.13 3.39
C LEU A 141 2.88 9.72 2.06
N LEU A 142 3.53 8.90 1.24
CA LEU A 142 4.02 9.29 -0.08
C LEU A 142 2.87 9.67 -1.03
N SER A 143 1.84 8.83 -1.15
CA SER A 143 0.70 9.10 -2.02
C SER A 143 -0.01 10.41 -1.68
N TRP A 144 -0.22 10.66 -0.39
CA TRP A 144 -0.86 11.90 0.10
C TRP A 144 0.03 13.12 0.01
N SER A 145 1.35 12.98 0.20
CA SER A 145 2.29 14.10 0.03
C SER A 145 2.21 14.73 -1.36
N ARG A 146 1.86 13.91 -2.36
CA ARG A 146 1.67 14.27 -3.77
C ARG A 146 0.23 14.67 -4.12
N GLY A 147 -0.69 14.68 -3.16
CA GLY A 147 -2.10 14.99 -3.38
C GLY A 147 -2.86 13.92 -4.17
N LYS A 148 -2.30 12.71 -4.34
CA LYS A 148 -2.96 11.59 -5.02
C LYS A 148 -3.81 10.80 -4.04
N LYS A 149 -4.83 10.10 -4.55
CA LYS A 149 -5.62 9.15 -3.76
C LYS A 149 -4.77 7.93 -3.43
N TYR A 150 -4.75 7.52 -2.17
CA TYR A 150 -4.04 6.31 -1.78
C TYR A 150 -4.86 5.08 -2.20
N VAL A 151 -4.21 4.13 -2.88
CA VAL A 151 -4.84 2.88 -3.31
C VAL A 151 -4.40 1.77 -2.36
N LEU A 152 -5.25 1.42 -1.40
CA LEU A 152 -5.00 0.30 -0.51
C LEU A 152 -5.17 -1.01 -1.30
N GLY A 153 -4.08 -1.73 -1.48
CA GLY A 153 -4.05 -3.01 -2.16
C GLY A 153 -3.05 -3.97 -1.52
N PHE A 154 -3.04 -5.21 -2.00
CA PHE A 154 -2.14 -6.26 -1.53
C PHE A 154 -0.74 -6.22 -2.18
N GLY A 155 -0.41 -5.17 -2.93
CA GLY A 155 0.88 -5.05 -3.63
C GLY A 155 2.13 -5.20 -2.76
N PRO A 156 2.19 -4.62 -1.53
CA PRO A 156 3.37 -4.74 -0.67
C PRO A 156 3.66 -6.17 -0.19
N PHE A 157 2.61 -7.00 -0.01
CA PHE A 157 2.76 -8.36 0.53
C PHE A 157 3.67 -9.22 -0.36
N PRO A 158 3.39 -9.43 -1.65
CA PRO A 158 4.24 -10.29 -2.46
C PRO A 158 5.66 -9.76 -2.68
N ILE A 159 5.85 -8.44 -2.66
CA ILE A 159 7.18 -7.82 -2.76
C ILE A 159 8.00 -8.25 -1.54
N ILE A 160 7.49 -8.01 -0.33
CA ILE A 160 8.21 -8.26 0.92
C ILE A 160 8.42 -9.75 1.17
N LEU A 161 7.38 -10.57 0.98
CA LEU A 161 7.48 -12.01 1.11
C LEU A 161 8.52 -12.57 0.11
N SER A 162 8.51 -12.12 -1.14
CA SER A 162 9.51 -12.56 -2.12
C SER A 162 10.92 -12.10 -1.77
N THR A 163 11.10 -10.85 -1.35
CA THR A 163 12.44 -10.34 -1.00
C THR A 163 13.03 -11.13 0.16
N ASN A 164 12.26 -11.45 1.20
CA ASN A 164 12.76 -12.25 2.33
C ASN A 164 12.92 -13.74 2.00
N LEU A 165 12.25 -14.24 0.96
CA LEU A 165 12.46 -15.61 0.49
C LEU A 165 13.85 -15.76 -0.16
N PHE A 166 14.31 -14.74 -0.88
CA PHE A 166 15.59 -14.78 -1.61
C PHE A 166 16.75 -14.11 -0.86
N LEU A 167 16.50 -13.06 -0.09
CA LEU A 167 17.51 -12.24 0.57
C LEU A 167 17.29 -12.23 2.07
N TRP A 168 18.12 -13.00 2.78
CA TRP A 168 18.25 -12.88 4.22
C TRP A 168 19.32 -11.85 4.54
N PHE A 169 18.89 -10.68 4.98
CA PHE A 169 19.80 -9.70 5.53
C PHE A 169 20.25 -10.15 6.92
N LYS A 170 21.55 -10.03 7.17
CA LYS A 170 22.10 -10.14 8.52
C LYS A 170 21.56 -8.97 9.35
N ASP A 171 21.32 -9.21 10.63
CA ASP A 171 20.75 -8.23 11.55
C ASP A 171 21.55 -6.91 11.59
N ASP A 172 22.86 -6.96 11.37
CA ASP A 172 23.74 -5.77 11.31
C ASP A 172 23.47 -4.84 10.13
N TRP A 173 22.89 -5.35 9.04
CA TRP A 173 22.68 -4.62 7.77
C TRP A 173 21.20 -4.37 7.49
N PHE A 174 20.34 -4.63 8.46
CA PHE A 174 18.88 -4.63 8.27
C PHE A 174 18.30 -3.26 7.85
N TYR A 175 18.93 -2.15 8.26
CA TYR A 175 18.53 -0.81 7.84
C TYR A 175 18.47 -0.66 6.30
N LEU A 176 19.26 -1.44 5.55
CA LEU A 176 19.22 -1.47 4.10
C LEU A 176 17.90 -2.02 3.54
N GLN A 177 17.20 -2.91 4.26
CA GLN A 177 15.90 -3.40 3.79
C GLN A 177 14.83 -2.31 3.87
N PHE A 178 14.79 -1.50 4.94
CA PHE A 178 13.89 -0.34 4.98
C PHE A 178 14.24 0.67 3.89
N LEU A 179 15.52 0.92 3.65
CA LEU A 179 15.97 1.79 2.57
C LEU A 179 15.55 1.26 1.19
N MET A 180 15.77 -0.03 0.94
CA MET A 180 15.38 -0.69 -0.32
C MET A 180 13.88 -0.58 -0.56
N ILE A 181 13.07 -0.83 0.48
CA ILE A 181 11.61 -0.69 0.41
C ILE A 181 11.24 0.76 0.09
N ALA A 182 11.79 1.73 0.83
CA ALA A 182 11.53 3.14 0.61
C ALA A 182 11.87 3.57 -0.83
N VAL A 183 13.05 3.19 -1.33
CA VAL A 183 13.49 3.47 -2.71
C VAL A 183 12.59 2.77 -3.74
N GLY A 184 12.19 1.52 -3.49
CA GLY A 184 11.28 0.77 -4.37
C GLY A 184 9.92 1.45 -4.53
N PHE A 185 9.33 1.93 -3.43
CA PHE A 185 8.07 2.67 -3.47
C PHE A 185 8.23 4.06 -4.10
N LEU A 186 9.32 4.77 -3.81
CA LEU A 186 9.65 6.04 -4.47
C LEU A 186 9.73 5.84 -6.00
N GLY A 187 10.52 4.86 -6.46
CA GLY A 187 10.71 4.59 -7.88
C GLY A 187 9.41 4.26 -8.61
N LYS A 188 8.58 3.39 -8.03
CA LYS A 188 7.24 3.07 -8.58
C LYS A 188 6.37 4.31 -8.76
N GLU A 189 6.46 5.26 -7.86
CA GLU A 189 5.62 6.46 -7.87
C GLU A 189 6.21 7.54 -8.81
N PHE A 190 7.54 7.62 -9.00
CA PHE A 190 8.17 8.55 -9.96
C PHE A 190 8.04 8.13 -11.42
N VAL A 191 8.01 6.82 -11.70
CA VAL A 191 7.91 6.29 -13.08
C VAL A 191 6.46 6.31 -13.60
N ARG A 192 5.49 6.70 -12.76
CA ARG A 192 4.05 6.66 -13.05
C ARG A 192 3.43 8.04 -13.23
#